data_AF-A0AAX2ZE20-F1
#
_entry.id   AF-A0AAX2ZE20-F1
#
_cell.length_a   1.000
_cell.length_b   1.000
_cell.length_c   1.000
_cell.angle_alpha   90.00
_cell.angle_beta   90.00
_cell.angle_gamma   90.00
#
_symmetry.space_group_name_H-M   'P 1'
#
loop_
_entity.id
_entity.type
_entity.pdbx_description
1 polymer ?
#
loop_
_entity_poly.entity_id
_entity_poly.type
_entity_poly.pdbx_seq_one_letter_code
_entity_poly.pdbx_strand_id
1 'polypeptide(L)'
;MGKESRFRFIFRTMLLIIFIILFMIDKNKIISILNYKIIYGIKLYHLIWLYLMLETAILIVPYTNNHSYNGKLFLKHYIPVENYDEKKLHKYIEKNNKHARSVFVAWIVLNLVLLIIYYNYNLSTPYIFLVFMIYYWTDMFCVNIWCPFHKLFFKSKCCNECRIYNWDHVMFCTPLLLIKSFWSYSLFLLSLFAFIQWEYMIKRHPERFSPLSNKKLQCKGCDYNCRFNKMKYLRSKNYISKKEV
;
A
#
# COMPACT_ATOMS: atom_id res chain seq x y z
N MET A 1 4.30 1.55 -16.11
CA MET A 1 3.55 0.54 -15.38
C MET A 1 4.34 -0.72 -15.61
N GLY A 2 4.92 -1.27 -14.56
CA GLY A 2 5.55 -2.59 -14.66
C GLY A 2 4.47 -3.64 -14.90
N LYS A 3 4.80 -4.71 -15.65
CA LYS A 3 3.87 -5.82 -15.92
C LYS A 3 3.32 -6.42 -14.62
N GLU A 4 4.15 -6.50 -13.58
CA GLU A 4 3.78 -7.04 -12.27
C GLU A 4 2.70 -6.25 -11.53
N SER A 5 2.78 -4.91 -11.50
CA SER A 5 1.78 -4.07 -10.82
C SER A 5 0.40 -4.21 -11.46
N ARG A 6 0.36 -4.33 -12.80
CA ARG A 6 -0.90 -4.51 -13.53
C ARG A 6 -1.50 -5.89 -13.26
N PHE A 7 -0.67 -6.92 -13.23
CA PHE A 7 -1.11 -8.28 -12.90
C PHE A 7 -1.70 -8.35 -11.48
N ARG A 8 -1.01 -7.80 -10.48
CA ARG A 8 -1.51 -7.72 -9.09
C ARG A 8 -2.84 -6.98 -9.01
N PHE A 9 -3.00 -5.86 -9.73
CA PHE A 9 -4.24 -5.11 -9.76
C PHE A 9 -5.41 -5.92 -10.37
N ILE A 10 -5.20 -6.58 -11.51
CA ILE A 10 -6.23 -7.43 -12.15
C ILE A 10 -6.62 -8.57 -11.21
N PHE A 11 -5.64 -9.26 -10.64
CA PHE A 11 -5.86 -10.35 -9.70
C PHE A 11 -6.67 -9.91 -8.47
N ARG A 12 -6.27 -8.83 -7.79
CA ARG A 12 -7.01 -8.31 -6.63
C ARG A 12 -8.41 -7.80 -6.99
N THR A 13 -8.59 -7.28 -8.20
CA THR A 13 -9.93 -6.87 -8.70
C THR A 13 -10.83 -8.07 -8.91
N MET A 14 -10.34 -9.13 -9.55
CA MET A 14 -11.09 -10.39 -9.69
C MET A 14 -11.43 -10.98 -8.33
N LEU A 15 -10.46 -10.98 -7.40
CA LEU A 15 -10.66 -11.48 -6.04
C LEU A 15 -11.75 -10.70 -5.29
N LEU A 16 -11.76 -9.36 -5.37
CA LEU A 16 -12.80 -8.53 -4.78
C LEU A 16 -14.18 -8.82 -5.38
N ILE A 17 -14.29 -8.92 -6.72
CA ILE A 17 -15.56 -9.21 -7.40
C ILE A 17 -16.11 -10.56 -6.97
N ILE A 18 -15.28 -11.61 -6.98
CA ILE A 18 -15.67 -12.95 -6.52
C ILE A 18 -16.13 -12.90 -5.06
N PHE A 19 -15.40 -12.18 -4.20
CA PHE A 19 -15.75 -12.04 -2.79
C PHE A 19 -17.11 -11.35 -2.61
N ILE A 20 -17.39 -10.27 -3.37
CA ILE A 20 -18.68 -9.56 -3.33
C ILE A 20 -19.82 -10.47 -3.79
N ILE A 21 -19.63 -11.22 -4.88
CA ILE A 21 -20.64 -12.17 -5.39
C ILE A 21 -20.95 -13.22 -4.31
N LEU A 22 -19.92 -13.82 -3.69
CA LEU A 22 -20.09 -14.79 -2.62
C LEU A 22 -20.79 -14.17 -1.40
N PHE A 23 -20.43 -12.93 -1.05
CA PHE A 23 -21.04 -12.19 0.06
C PHE A 23 -22.54 -11.95 -0.16
N MET A 24 -22.94 -11.61 -1.39
CA MET A 24 -24.35 -11.38 -1.75
C MET A 24 -25.17 -12.68 -1.79
N ILE A 25 -24.59 -13.79 -2.24
CA ILE A 25 -25.28 -15.08 -2.29
C ILE A 25 -25.48 -15.64 -0.88
N ASP A 26 -24.39 -15.76 -0.12
CA ASP A 26 -24.43 -16.22 1.26
C ASP A 26 -23.14 -15.83 2.00
N LYS A 27 -23.26 -14.81 2.85
CA LYS A 27 -22.15 -14.32 3.69
C LYS A 27 -21.50 -15.41 4.55
N ASN A 28 -22.22 -16.48 4.93
CA ASN A 28 -21.68 -17.56 5.75
C ASN A 28 -20.78 -18.50 4.94
N LYS A 29 -20.98 -18.62 3.62
CA LYS A 29 -20.08 -19.39 2.74
C LYS A 29 -18.65 -18.87 2.80
N ILE A 30 -18.45 -17.56 3.00
CA ILE A 30 -17.11 -16.99 3.17
C ILE A 30 -16.38 -17.63 4.36
N ILE A 31 -17.07 -17.76 5.51
CA ILE A 31 -16.48 -18.38 6.70
C ILE A 31 -16.19 -19.86 6.44
N SER A 32 -17.09 -20.56 5.75
CA SER A 32 -16.90 -21.96 5.37
C SER A 32 -15.67 -22.15 4.47
N ILE A 33 -15.53 -21.33 3.42
CA ILE A 33 -14.39 -21.34 2.50
C ILE A 33 -13.08 -21.04 3.25
N LEU A 34 -13.06 -20.01 4.09
CA LEU A 34 -11.86 -19.67 4.88
C LEU A 34 -11.47 -20.78 5.87
N ASN A 35 -12.45 -21.50 6.43
CA ASN A 35 -12.22 -22.62 7.33
C ASN A 35 -12.02 -23.97 6.61
N TYR A 36 -12.08 -24.00 5.28
CA TYR A 36 -11.91 -25.22 4.51
C TYR A 36 -10.54 -25.84 4.80
N LYS A 37 -10.55 -27.09 5.24
CA LYS A 37 -9.34 -27.85 5.56
C LYS A 37 -8.72 -28.36 4.25
N ILE A 38 -7.51 -27.93 3.97
CA ILE A 38 -6.76 -28.32 2.78
C ILE A 38 -6.04 -29.63 3.08
N ILE A 39 -5.13 -29.63 4.05
CA ILE A 39 -4.27 -30.77 4.40
C ILE A 39 -4.02 -30.78 5.92
N TYR A 40 -4.13 -31.94 6.57
CA TYR A 40 -3.73 -32.19 7.98
C TYR A 40 -4.11 -31.08 8.99
N GLY A 41 -5.32 -30.54 8.89
CA GLY A 41 -5.82 -29.50 9.80
C GLY A 41 -5.46 -28.06 9.41
N ILE A 42 -4.64 -27.86 8.38
CA ILE A 42 -4.37 -26.54 7.78
C ILE A 42 -5.61 -26.08 7.01
N LYS A 43 -6.26 -25.07 7.55
CA LYS A 43 -7.34 -24.30 6.91
C LYS A 43 -6.82 -23.26 5.91
N LEU A 44 -7.66 -22.92 4.93
CA LEU A 44 -7.34 -21.93 3.89
C LEU A 44 -6.87 -20.59 4.46
N TYR A 45 -7.47 -20.08 5.54
CA TYR A 45 -7.04 -18.80 6.11
C TYR A 45 -5.59 -18.82 6.63
N HIS A 46 -5.02 -19.98 6.99
CA HIS A 46 -3.60 -20.04 7.40
C HIS A 46 -2.67 -19.81 6.20
N LEU A 47 -3.05 -20.27 5.00
CA LEU A 47 -2.28 -20.00 3.78
C LEU A 47 -2.36 -18.51 3.42
N ILE A 48 -3.54 -17.92 3.53
CA ILE A 48 -3.74 -16.47 3.31
C ILE A 48 -2.94 -15.67 4.34
N TRP A 49 -2.99 -16.07 5.61
CA TRP A 49 -2.21 -15.46 6.68
C TRP A 49 -0.71 -15.53 6.39
N LEU A 50 -0.19 -16.72 6.02
CA LEU A 50 1.22 -16.90 5.72
C LEU A 50 1.66 -16.04 4.53
N TYR A 51 0.84 -15.99 3.48
CA TYR A 51 1.08 -15.13 2.32
C TYR A 51 1.21 -13.66 2.73
N LEU A 52 0.27 -13.12 3.51
CA LEU A 52 0.29 -11.73 3.96
C LEU A 52 1.43 -11.45 4.95
N MET A 53 1.77 -12.41 5.82
CA MET A 53 2.94 -12.33 6.71
C MET A 53 4.23 -12.22 5.91
N LEU A 54 4.42 -13.08 4.90
CA LEU A 54 5.60 -13.06 4.03
C LEU A 54 5.67 -11.77 3.21
N GLU A 55 4.56 -11.31 2.64
CA GLU A 55 4.50 -10.04 1.90
C GLU A 55 4.93 -8.87 2.80
N THR A 56 4.42 -8.82 4.03
CA THR A 56 4.76 -7.76 5.01
C THR A 56 6.21 -7.88 5.50
N ALA A 57 6.70 -9.10 5.75
CA ALA A 57 8.07 -9.35 6.20
C ALA A 57 9.11 -8.95 5.15
N ILE A 58 8.81 -9.18 3.87
CA ILE A 58 9.66 -8.79 2.74
C ILE A 58 9.88 -7.26 2.70
N LEU A 59 8.96 -6.45 3.22
CA LEU A 59 9.12 -4.98 3.29
C LEU A 59 10.15 -4.54 4.33
N ILE A 60 10.24 -5.29 5.42
CA ILE A 60 11.16 -5.04 6.53
C ILE A 60 12.60 -5.38 6.13
N VAL A 61 12.76 -6.39 5.26
CA VAL A 61 14.07 -6.96 4.90
C VAL A 61 14.72 -6.21 3.71
N PRO A 62 15.95 -5.69 3.87
CA PRO A 62 16.62 -4.88 2.85
C PRO A 62 16.92 -5.59 1.52
N TYR A 63 17.22 -6.89 1.55
CA TYR A 63 17.82 -7.59 0.41
C TYR A 63 16.82 -7.92 -0.71
N THR A 64 15.54 -8.10 -0.36
CA THR A 64 14.49 -8.59 -1.26
C THR A 64 13.83 -7.52 -2.13
N ASN A 65 14.00 -6.23 -1.79
CA ASN A 65 13.31 -5.15 -2.47
C ASN A 65 14.14 -4.60 -3.63
N ASN A 66 13.78 -4.97 -4.87
CA ASN A 66 14.41 -4.44 -6.09
C ASN A 66 13.74 -3.15 -6.59
N HIS A 67 12.63 -2.75 -5.97
CA HIS A 67 11.85 -1.59 -6.39
C HIS A 67 12.16 -0.35 -5.55
N SER A 68 12.39 0.77 -6.23
CA SER A 68 12.66 2.08 -5.61
C SER A 68 11.53 2.61 -4.71
N TYR A 69 10.28 2.14 -4.88
CA TYR A 69 9.11 2.63 -4.15
C TYR A 69 9.19 2.33 -2.64
N ASN A 70 9.31 1.05 -2.30
CA ASN A 70 9.52 0.56 -0.93
C ASN A 70 10.99 0.65 -0.51
N GLY A 71 11.89 0.70 -1.50
CA GLY A 71 13.32 0.72 -1.29
C GLY A 71 13.89 1.94 -0.58
N LYS A 72 13.14 3.06 -0.48
CA LYS A 72 13.61 4.33 0.12
C LYS A 72 14.11 4.19 1.55
N LEU A 73 13.57 3.21 2.25
CA LEU A 73 13.98 2.84 3.59
C LEU A 73 15.49 2.53 3.64
N PHE A 74 15.99 1.90 2.59
CA PHE A 74 17.32 1.31 2.52
C PHE A 74 18.30 2.19 1.75
N LEU A 75 19.53 2.29 2.27
CA LEU A 75 20.61 3.08 1.68
C LEU A 75 20.90 2.70 0.22
N LYS A 76 20.71 1.42 -0.16
CA LYS A 76 20.90 0.94 -1.55
C LYS A 76 20.04 1.65 -2.61
N HIS A 77 19.00 2.37 -2.20
CA HIS A 77 18.13 3.17 -3.08
C HIS A 77 18.35 4.68 -2.95
N TYR A 78 19.34 5.10 -2.17
CA TYR A 78 19.70 6.50 -2.03
C TYR A 78 20.81 6.86 -3.02
N ILE A 79 20.51 7.79 -3.92
CA ILE A 79 21.50 8.40 -4.82
C ILE A 79 21.52 9.89 -4.50
N PRO A 80 22.57 10.42 -3.88
CA PRO A 80 22.59 11.79 -3.42
C PRO A 80 22.51 12.79 -4.59
N VAL A 81 21.79 13.88 -4.37
CA VAL A 81 21.87 15.10 -5.17
C VAL A 81 23.02 15.93 -4.62
N GLU A 82 23.89 16.45 -5.49
CA GLU A 82 24.98 17.33 -5.04
C GLU A 82 24.42 18.70 -4.67
N ASN A 83 24.95 19.28 -3.58
CA ASN A 83 24.66 20.64 -3.13
C ASN A 83 23.15 20.97 -3.01
N TYR A 84 22.35 20.00 -2.54
CA TYR A 84 20.94 20.28 -2.26
C TYR A 84 20.83 21.18 -1.01
N ASP A 85 19.81 22.03 -1.00
CA ASP A 85 19.54 22.95 0.10
C ASP A 85 18.85 22.21 1.26
N GLU A 86 19.58 22.04 2.37
CA GLU A 86 19.09 21.37 3.58
C GLU A 86 17.86 22.07 4.18
N LYS A 87 17.80 23.41 4.15
CA LYS A 87 16.65 24.16 4.67
C LYS A 87 15.40 23.86 3.85
N LYS A 88 15.54 23.73 2.53
CA LYS A 88 14.43 23.29 1.65
C LYS A 88 14.04 21.84 1.90
N LEU A 89 15.00 20.96 2.19
CA LEU A 89 14.72 19.57 2.57
C LEU A 89 13.88 19.51 3.85
N HIS A 90 14.27 20.22 4.91
CA HIS A 90 13.52 20.24 6.17
C HIS A 90 12.10 20.75 5.98
N LYS A 91 11.91 21.87 5.28
CA LYS A 91 10.58 22.41 4.95
C LYS A 91 9.74 21.43 4.13
N TYR A 92 10.35 20.70 3.20
CA TYR A 92 9.67 19.68 2.41
C TYR A 92 9.16 18.53 3.28
N ILE A 93 10.00 18.02 4.19
CA ILE A 93 9.65 16.92 5.10
C ILE A 93 8.56 17.35 6.09
N GLU A 94 8.67 18.54 6.69
CA GLU A 94 7.65 19.08 7.60
C GLU A 94 6.28 19.18 6.92
N LYS A 95 6.24 19.72 5.70
CA LYS A 95 5.01 19.82 4.92
C LYS A 95 4.40 18.44 4.66
N ASN A 96 5.22 17.47 4.24
CA ASN A 96 4.75 16.11 3.99
C ASN A 96 4.30 15.39 5.27
N ASN A 97 4.95 15.66 6.41
CA ASN A 97 4.53 15.14 7.71
C ASN A 97 3.18 15.72 8.15
N LYS A 98 2.91 17.00 7.89
CA LYS A 98 1.60 17.61 8.13
C LYS A 98 0.51 16.91 7.31
N HIS A 99 0.74 16.68 6.03
CA HIS A 99 -0.20 15.96 5.16
C HIS A 99 -0.40 14.50 5.59
N ALA A 100 0.68 13.81 5.96
CA ALA A 100 0.58 12.44 6.46
C ALA A 100 -0.21 12.36 7.78
N ARG A 101 -0.05 13.34 8.67
CA ARG A 101 -0.87 13.46 9.88
C ARG A 101 -2.34 13.63 9.55
N SER A 102 -2.68 14.45 8.56
CA SER A 102 -4.08 14.58 8.09
C SER A 102 -4.64 13.26 7.55
N VAL A 103 -3.85 12.50 6.79
CA VAL A 103 -4.26 11.16 6.32
C VAL A 103 -4.44 10.19 7.48
N PHE A 104 -3.54 10.21 8.47
CA PHE A 104 -3.64 9.39 9.67
C PHE A 104 -4.93 9.66 10.44
N VAL A 105 -5.26 10.94 10.66
CA VAL A 105 -6.52 11.34 11.31
C VAL A 105 -7.73 10.90 10.49
N ALA A 106 -7.73 11.13 9.17
CA ALA A 106 -8.82 10.69 8.31
C ALA A 106 -9.02 9.16 8.35
N TRP A 107 -7.93 8.40 8.40
CA TRP A 107 -7.95 6.94 8.54
C TRP A 107 -8.51 6.49 9.88
N ILE A 108 -8.11 7.12 11.00
CA ILE A 108 -8.68 6.84 12.33
C ILE A 108 -10.18 7.15 12.35
N VAL A 109 -10.58 8.31 11.84
CA VAL A 109 -12.00 8.72 11.80
C VAL A 109 -12.81 7.72 10.97
N LEU A 110 -12.30 7.31 9.81
CA LEU A 110 -12.97 6.31 8.97
C LEU A 110 -13.15 4.98 9.71
N ASN A 111 -12.11 4.46 10.35
CA ASN A 111 -12.21 3.20 11.10
C ASN A 111 -13.10 3.33 12.33
N LEU A 112 -13.12 4.48 13.00
CA LEU A 112 -14.03 4.74 14.11
C LEU A 112 -15.50 4.73 13.65
N VAL A 113 -15.81 5.35 12.51
CA VAL A 113 -17.16 5.28 11.91
C VAL A 113 -17.53 3.84 11.58
N LEU A 114 -16.63 3.08 10.95
CA LEU A 114 -16.88 1.67 10.65
C LEU A 114 -17.05 0.82 11.91
N LEU A 115 -16.31 1.12 12.98
CA LEU A 115 -16.45 0.48 14.29
C LEU A 115 -17.83 0.73 14.92
N ILE A 116 -18.28 1.99 14.89
CA ILE A 116 -19.60 2.37 15.40
C ILE A 116 -20.70 1.65 14.61
N ILE A 117 -20.60 1.62 13.27
CA ILE A 117 -21.54 0.87 12.42
C ILE A 117 -21.53 -0.62 12.76
N TYR A 118 -20.34 -1.22 12.92
CA TYR A 118 -20.19 -2.62 13.24
C TYR A 118 -20.93 -3.03 14.52
N TYR A 119 -20.78 -2.24 15.59
CA TYR A 119 -21.45 -2.51 16.86
C TYR A 119 -22.94 -2.14 16.86
N ASN A 120 -23.33 -1.00 16.29
CA ASN A 120 -24.72 -0.55 16.29
C ASN A 120 -25.65 -1.49 15.50
N TYR A 121 -25.15 -2.08 14.41
CA TYR A 121 -25.92 -3.02 13.59
C TYR A 121 -25.64 -4.49 13.91
N ASN A 122 -24.86 -4.77 14.97
CA ASN A 122 -24.46 -6.11 15.39
C ASN A 122 -23.97 -6.98 14.20
N LEU A 123 -23.09 -6.42 13.38
CA LEU A 123 -22.66 -7.04 12.13
C LEU A 123 -21.82 -8.30 12.40
N SER A 124 -22.02 -9.33 11.58
CA SER A 124 -21.27 -10.58 11.71
C SER A 124 -19.86 -10.48 11.10
N THR A 125 -19.00 -11.44 11.42
CA THR A 125 -17.60 -11.52 10.94
C THR A 125 -17.39 -11.35 9.42
N PRO A 126 -18.27 -11.85 8.52
CA PRO A 126 -18.12 -11.65 7.08
C PRO A 126 -18.04 -10.18 6.66
N TYR A 127 -18.71 -9.27 7.38
CA TYR A 127 -18.65 -7.83 7.10
C TYR A 127 -17.23 -7.28 7.35
N ILE A 128 -16.52 -7.79 8.36
CA ILE A 128 -15.13 -7.43 8.62
C ILE A 128 -14.25 -7.85 7.44
N PHE A 129 -14.42 -9.08 6.94
CA PHE A 129 -13.68 -9.55 5.77
C PHE A 129 -14.00 -8.76 4.50
N LEU A 130 -15.24 -8.31 4.33
CA LEU A 130 -15.62 -7.43 3.22
C LEU A 130 -14.86 -6.10 3.27
N VAL A 131 -14.83 -5.44 4.44
CA VAL A 131 -14.07 -4.19 4.62
C VAL A 131 -12.57 -4.42 4.39
N PHE A 132 -12.01 -5.49 4.93
CA PHE A 132 -10.62 -5.90 4.67
C PHE A 132 -10.35 -6.04 3.16
N MET A 133 -11.21 -6.74 2.43
CA MET A 133 -11.07 -6.96 0.99
C MET A 133 -11.14 -5.65 0.19
N ILE A 134 -12.03 -4.74 0.58
CA ILE A 134 -12.14 -3.41 -0.03
C ILE A 134 -10.85 -2.60 0.21
N TYR A 135 -10.32 -2.60 1.44
CA TYR A 135 -9.06 -1.91 1.75
C TYR A 135 -7.87 -2.51 0.98
N TYR A 136 -7.79 -3.85 0.96
CA TYR A 136 -6.76 -4.61 0.24
C TYR A 136 -6.79 -4.45 -1.28
N TRP A 137 -7.92 -4.03 -1.85
CA TRP A 137 -8.03 -3.66 -3.26
C TRP A 137 -7.76 -2.17 -3.50
N THR A 138 -8.19 -1.31 -2.56
CA THR A 138 -8.12 0.15 -2.69
C THR A 138 -6.67 0.63 -2.79
N ASP A 139 -5.71 -0.03 -2.13
CA ASP A 139 -4.29 0.28 -2.24
C ASP A 139 -3.78 0.24 -3.70
N MET A 140 -4.09 -0.84 -4.42
CA MET A 140 -3.70 -1.07 -5.80
C MET A 140 -4.51 -0.19 -6.74
N PHE A 141 -5.78 0.05 -6.44
CA PHE A 141 -6.58 1.04 -7.16
C PHE A 141 -5.94 2.44 -7.07
N CYS A 142 -5.49 2.85 -5.88
CA CYS A 142 -4.84 4.14 -5.67
C CYS A 142 -3.54 4.27 -6.48
N VAL A 143 -2.73 3.22 -6.53
CA VAL A 143 -1.45 3.23 -7.25
C VAL A 143 -1.64 3.18 -8.77
N ASN A 144 -2.61 2.41 -9.27
CA ASN A 144 -2.76 2.13 -10.70
C ASN A 144 -3.78 3.03 -11.42
N ILE A 145 -4.90 3.36 -10.77
CA ILE A 145 -5.99 4.11 -11.37
C ILE A 145 -6.01 5.53 -10.81
N TRP A 146 -6.46 5.73 -9.58
CA TRP A 146 -6.67 7.06 -9.01
C TRP A 146 -6.49 7.07 -7.50
N CYS A 147 -5.58 7.92 -7.01
CA CYS A 147 -5.30 8.09 -5.58
C CYS A 147 -6.06 9.30 -5.01
N PRO A 148 -7.05 9.09 -4.12
CA PRO A 148 -7.72 10.19 -3.43
C PRO A 148 -6.74 10.96 -2.53
N PHE A 149 -5.77 10.27 -1.90
CA PHE A 149 -4.81 10.92 -1.03
C PHE A 149 -3.90 11.91 -1.77
N HIS A 150 -3.57 11.62 -3.03
CA HIS A 150 -2.83 12.55 -3.87
C HIS A 150 -3.67 13.81 -4.19
N LYS A 151 -4.91 13.62 -4.64
CA LYS A 151 -5.77 14.76 -5.00
C LYS A 151 -6.10 15.64 -3.79
N LEU A 152 -6.32 15.04 -2.62
CA LEU A 152 -6.80 15.72 -1.42
C LEU A 152 -5.67 16.22 -0.51
N PHE A 153 -4.58 15.46 -0.34
CA PHE A 153 -3.54 15.77 0.64
C PHE A 153 -2.17 16.04 0.00
N PHE A 154 -1.70 15.20 -0.93
CA PHE A 154 -0.33 15.25 -1.44
C PHE A 154 -0.24 15.80 -2.87
N LYS A 155 0.34 16.99 -3.07
CA LYS A 155 0.62 17.52 -4.44
C LYS A 155 1.90 16.92 -5.08
N SER A 156 2.32 15.73 -4.68
CA SER A 156 3.56 15.07 -5.15
C SER A 156 3.50 14.70 -6.63
N LYS A 157 4.59 14.86 -7.39
CA LYS A 157 4.55 14.67 -8.85
C LYS A 157 4.54 13.21 -9.28
N CYS A 158 5.00 12.29 -8.45
CA CYS A 158 5.12 10.88 -8.78
C CYS A 158 4.72 10.01 -7.56
N CYS A 159 4.14 8.82 -7.75
CA CYS A 159 3.84 7.88 -6.62
C CYS A 159 5.12 7.49 -5.86
N ASN A 160 6.26 7.51 -6.56
CA ASN A 160 7.60 7.36 -5.99
C ASN A 160 7.97 8.44 -4.96
N GLU A 161 7.25 9.56 -4.87
CA GLU A 161 7.50 10.60 -3.86
C GLU A 161 6.55 10.47 -2.66
N CYS A 162 5.57 9.56 -2.73
CA CYS A 162 4.55 9.45 -1.70
C CYS A 162 5.16 9.06 -0.34
N ARG A 163 4.76 9.80 0.70
CA ARG A 163 5.22 9.62 2.10
C ARG A 163 4.54 8.42 2.76
N ILE A 164 3.28 8.17 2.45
CA ILE A 164 2.44 7.11 3.06
C ILE A 164 2.44 5.79 2.28
N TYR A 165 3.43 5.57 1.40
CA TYR A 165 3.41 4.41 0.51
C TYR A 165 3.40 3.07 1.28
N ASN A 166 4.18 2.98 2.37
CA ASN A 166 4.31 1.76 3.19
C ASN A 166 3.28 1.68 4.34
N TRP A 167 2.20 2.46 4.27
CA TRP A 167 1.11 2.45 5.27
C TRP A 167 -0.01 1.45 4.91
N ASP A 168 -0.02 0.98 3.67
CA ASP A 168 -0.98 0.04 3.11
C ASP A 168 -1.22 -1.19 4.01
N HIS A 169 -0.17 -1.88 4.45
CA HIS A 169 -0.29 -3.09 5.26
C HIS A 169 -1.01 -2.86 6.58
N VAL A 170 -0.66 -1.80 7.31
CA VAL A 170 -1.36 -1.50 8.58
C VAL A 170 -2.78 -1.02 8.32
N MET A 171 -3.00 -0.28 7.23
CA MET A 171 -4.33 0.20 6.85
C MET A 171 -5.29 -0.94 6.54
N PHE A 172 -4.92 -1.88 5.66
CA PHE A 172 -5.81 -2.98 5.31
C PHE A 172 -5.93 -4.03 6.42
N CYS A 173 -4.94 -4.19 7.30
CA CYS A 173 -5.03 -5.10 8.45
C CYS A 173 -5.88 -4.55 9.61
N THR A 174 -6.16 -3.25 9.66
CA THR A 174 -6.89 -2.61 10.79
C THR A 174 -8.28 -3.21 11.04
N PRO A 175 -9.13 -3.44 10.03
CA PRO A 175 -10.42 -4.10 10.25
C PRO A 175 -10.31 -5.46 10.96
N LEU A 176 -9.22 -6.20 10.73
CA LEU A 176 -9.02 -7.54 11.32
C LEU A 176 -8.85 -7.51 12.84
N LEU A 177 -8.56 -6.35 13.46
CA LEU A 177 -8.50 -6.21 14.91
C LEU A 177 -9.80 -6.59 15.62
N LEU A 178 -10.93 -6.51 14.92
CA LEU A 178 -12.24 -6.90 15.44
C LEU A 178 -12.40 -8.43 15.55
N ILE A 179 -11.56 -9.20 14.86
CA ILE A 179 -11.56 -10.65 14.92
C ILE A 179 -10.57 -11.09 16.01
N LYS A 180 -11.11 -11.55 17.14
CA LYS A 180 -10.34 -12.06 18.29
C LYS A 180 -9.65 -13.38 17.95
N SER A 181 -8.50 -13.30 17.29
CA SER A 181 -7.75 -14.46 16.82
C SER A 181 -6.26 -14.15 16.75
N PHE A 182 -5.42 -15.12 17.13
CA PHE A 182 -3.96 -15.03 16.99
C PHE A 182 -3.53 -14.64 15.57
N TRP A 183 -4.19 -15.20 14.56
CA TRP A 183 -3.85 -14.98 13.15
C TRP A 183 -4.08 -13.52 12.73
N SER A 184 -5.18 -12.91 13.18
CA SER A 184 -5.48 -11.50 12.91
C SER A 184 -4.52 -10.56 13.64
N TYR A 185 -4.27 -10.82 14.92
CA TYR A 185 -3.40 -9.96 15.73
C TYR A 185 -1.94 -10.03 15.33
N SER A 186 -1.41 -11.21 15.01
CA SER A 186 -0.04 -11.35 14.52
C SER A 186 0.20 -10.59 13.20
N LEU A 187 -0.76 -10.63 12.25
CA LEU A 187 -0.70 -9.83 11.02
C LEU A 187 -0.67 -8.33 11.31
N PHE A 188 -1.58 -7.87 12.17
CA PHE A 188 -1.63 -6.46 12.54
C PHE A 188 -0.32 -6.01 13.23
N LEU A 189 0.19 -6.78 14.19
CA LEU A 189 1.43 -6.47 14.90
C LEU A 189 2.63 -6.38 13.96
N LEU A 190 2.77 -7.31 13.01
CA LEU A 190 3.84 -7.25 12.01
C LEU A 190 3.69 -6.01 11.12
N SER A 191 2.47 -5.70 10.67
CA SER A 191 2.20 -4.51 9.86
C SER A 191 2.49 -3.21 10.61
N LEU A 192 2.21 -3.18 11.92
CA LEU A 192 2.51 -2.06 12.81
C LEU A 192 4.02 -1.88 12.99
N PHE A 193 4.76 -2.97 13.13
CA PHE A 193 6.22 -2.93 13.18
C PHE A 193 6.81 -2.35 11.89
N ALA A 194 6.35 -2.80 10.72
CA ALA A 194 6.76 -2.26 9.42
C ALA A 194 6.44 -0.75 9.29
N PHE A 195 5.28 -0.33 9.79
CA PHE A 195 4.89 1.08 9.86
C PHE A 195 5.83 1.90 10.75
N ILE A 196 6.12 1.41 11.97
CA ILE A 196 7.01 2.10 12.92
C ILE A 196 8.43 2.22 12.33
N GLN A 197 8.94 1.16 11.71
CA GLN A 197 10.24 1.18 11.03
C GLN A 197 10.28 2.26 9.95
N TRP A 198 9.23 2.36 9.14
CA TRP A 198 9.12 3.39 8.10
C TRP A 198 9.17 4.81 8.69
N GLU A 199 8.38 5.09 9.72
CA GLU A 199 8.35 6.39 10.40
C GLU A 199 9.70 6.74 11.06
N TYR A 200 10.33 5.76 11.71
CA TYR A 200 11.65 5.92 12.32
C TYR A 200 12.69 6.30 11.26
N MET A 201 12.67 5.65 10.11
CA MET A 201 13.65 5.93 9.05
C MET A 201 13.42 7.27 8.35
N ILE A 202 12.18 7.75 8.25
CA ILE A 202 11.92 9.14 7.80
C ILE A 202 12.55 10.14 8.76
N LYS A 203 12.44 9.89 10.08
CA LYS A 203 13.02 10.76 11.10
C LYS A 203 14.55 10.72 11.10
N ARG A 204 15.14 9.53 10.98
CA ARG A 204 16.60 9.32 11.03
C ARG A 204 17.30 9.73 9.73
N HIS A 205 16.66 9.51 8.60
CA HIS A 205 17.24 9.68 7.27
C HIS A 205 16.29 10.41 6.29
N PRO A 206 15.89 11.66 6.60
CA PRO A 206 14.97 12.43 5.76
C PRO A 206 15.45 12.60 4.31
N GLU A 207 16.77 12.61 4.09
CA GLU A 207 17.42 12.75 2.80
C GLU A 207 17.04 11.63 1.82
N ARG A 208 16.70 10.44 2.33
CA ARG A 208 16.33 9.30 1.48
C ARG A 208 14.92 9.40 0.92
N PHE A 209 14.04 10.15 1.58
CA PHE A 209 12.61 10.23 1.29
C PHE A 209 12.19 11.46 0.48
N SER A 210 13.14 12.32 0.09
CA SER A 210 12.86 13.54 -0.66
C SER A 210 13.47 13.52 -2.07
N PRO A 211 12.73 13.93 -3.11
CA PRO A 211 13.28 14.09 -4.46
C PRO A 211 14.29 15.25 -4.55
N LEU A 212 14.38 16.13 -3.54
CA LEU A 212 15.37 17.20 -3.48
C LEU A 212 16.79 16.67 -3.22
N SER A 213 16.90 15.59 -2.44
CA SER A 213 18.16 15.02 -1.97
C SER A 213 18.45 13.63 -2.54
N ASN A 214 17.45 12.93 -3.08
CA ASN A 214 17.59 11.60 -3.69
C ASN A 214 17.22 11.61 -5.18
N LYS A 215 18.22 11.47 -6.07
CA LYS A 215 18.05 11.41 -7.54
C LYS A 215 17.10 10.28 -7.97
N LYS A 216 17.05 9.17 -7.24
CA LYS A 216 16.20 7.99 -7.56
C LYS A 216 14.71 8.27 -7.44
N LEU A 217 14.32 9.29 -6.66
CA LEU A 217 12.91 9.69 -6.48
C LEU A 217 12.44 10.69 -7.53
N GLN A 218 13.37 11.36 -8.22
CA GLN A 218 13.04 12.31 -9.26
C GLN A 218 12.48 11.57 -10.48
N CYS A 219 11.44 12.13 -11.11
CA CYS A 219 10.80 11.47 -12.25
C CYS A 219 11.76 11.24 -13.46
N LYS A 220 12.94 11.91 -13.49
CA LYS A 220 14.04 11.64 -14.44
C LYS A 220 14.66 10.24 -14.27
N GLY A 221 14.80 9.76 -13.04
CA GLY A 221 15.36 8.44 -12.70
C GLY A 221 14.29 7.35 -12.55
N CYS A 222 13.07 7.58 -13.03
CA CYS A 222 11.97 6.63 -12.87
C CYS A 222 11.96 5.61 -14.02
N ASP A 223 12.33 4.37 -13.71
CA ASP A 223 12.32 3.26 -14.69
C ASP A 223 10.90 2.90 -15.13
N TYR A 224 9.93 3.08 -14.24
CA TYR A 224 8.56 2.65 -14.45
C TYR A 224 7.68 3.76 -15.08
N ASN A 225 6.81 3.40 -16.03
CA ASN A 225 5.82 4.37 -16.54
C ASN A 225 4.83 4.75 -15.42
N CYS A 226 5.03 5.89 -14.78
CA CYS A 226 4.08 6.47 -13.83
C CYS A 226 3.04 7.29 -14.60
N ARG A 227 1.76 7.25 -14.18
CA ARG A 227 0.67 8.05 -14.76
C ARG A 227 1.02 9.54 -14.85
N PHE A 228 1.86 10.03 -13.94
CA PHE A 228 2.27 11.43 -13.87
C PHE A 228 3.55 11.77 -14.67
N ASN A 229 4.23 10.79 -15.26
CA ASN A 229 5.36 11.03 -16.18
C ASN A 229 4.87 11.11 -17.63
N LYS A 230 4.20 12.22 -17.94
CA LYS A 230 3.56 12.49 -19.25
C LYS A 230 4.55 12.41 -20.42
N MET A 231 5.82 12.81 -20.23
CA MET A 231 6.86 12.77 -21.28
C MET A 231 7.30 11.34 -21.65
N LYS A 232 7.39 10.40 -20.69
CA LYS A 232 7.75 9.01 -20.98
C LYS A 232 6.58 8.26 -21.62
N TYR A 233 5.34 8.56 -21.22
CA TYR A 233 4.12 8.03 -21.86
C TYR A 233 4.00 8.47 -23.32
N LEU A 234 4.27 9.76 -23.62
CA LEU A 234 4.29 10.29 -24.98
C LEU A 234 5.45 9.71 -25.81
N ARG A 235 6.66 9.58 -25.24
CA ARG A 235 7.78 8.91 -25.91
C ARG A 235 7.50 7.44 -26.23
N SER A 236 6.87 6.69 -25.32
CA SER A 236 6.49 5.29 -25.59
C SER A 236 5.44 5.16 -26.68
N LYS A 237 4.50 6.11 -26.78
CA LYS A 237 3.49 6.14 -27.85
C LYS A 237 4.11 6.45 -29.22
N ASN A 238 5.02 7.43 -29.27
CA ASN A 238 5.75 7.79 -30.50
C ASN A 238 6.75 6.72 -30.96
N TYR A 239 7.25 5.88 -30.04
CA TYR A 239 8.13 4.76 -30.40
C TYR A 239 7.36 3.58 -31.00
N ILE A 240 6.12 3.35 -30.55
CA ILE A 240 5.23 2.33 -31.12
C ILE A 240 4.74 2.77 -32.50
N SER A 241 4.35 4.04 -32.66
CA SER A 241 3.90 4.55 -33.98
C SER A 241 5.01 4.63 -35.03
N LYS A 242 6.30 4.59 -34.64
CA LYS A 242 7.45 4.53 -35.57
C LYS A 242 7.87 3.11 -35.94
N LYS A 243 7.35 2.09 -35.26
CA LYS A 243 7.63 0.68 -35.57
C LYS A 243 6.54 0.03 -36.43
N GLU A 244 5.39 0.70 -36.58
CA GLU A 244 4.25 0.27 -37.40
C GLU A 244 4.20 0.98 -38.76
N VAL A 245 5.30 1.60 -39.19
CA VAL A 245 5.50 2.17 -40.54
C VAL A 245 6.71 1.52 -41.19
#